data_AF-A0A0Q9MJ24-F1
#
_entry.id   AF-A0A0Q9MJ24-F1
#
_cell.length_a   1.000
_cell.length_b   1.000
_cell.length_c   1.000
_cell.angle_alpha   90.00
_cell.angle_beta   90.00
_cell.angle_gamma   90.00
#
_symmetry.space_group_name_H-M   'P 1'
#
loop_
_entity.id
_entity.type
_entity.pdbx_description
1 polymer ?
#
loop_
_entity_poly.entity_id
_entity_poly.type
_entity_poly.pdbx_seq_one_letter_code
_entity_poly.pdbx_strand_id
1 'polypeptide(L)'
;MGTKFANIQVRTNDIEHVKSAIEIFGQSFKEEKKARKSALAKMLGISQSYVGISEEELYYIGQITTDWTILLNEEFNWESIADFAAGLSRHITLPLISVGYFDDDVFELNVFNNGQQITKILVSSEGTAEDYGLEITNGDLIALVNTLDIKSDVKVLEKILGLDVMELIDPLEKEFDTVLSIKADWFDDFEEEIKSKFLRVKL
;
A
#
# COMPACT_ATOMS: atom_id res chain seq x y z
N MET A 1 -3.10 -19.00 -10.88
CA MET A 1 -2.69 -17.58 -10.93
C MET A 1 -2.99 -17.06 -9.55
N GLY A 2 -1.96 -16.76 -8.76
CA GLY A 2 -2.10 -16.39 -7.37
C GLY A 2 -2.87 -15.11 -7.10
N THR A 3 -3.47 -15.03 -5.91
CA THR A 3 -4.06 -13.79 -5.40
C THR A 3 -2.93 -12.80 -5.10
N LYS A 4 -3.06 -11.57 -5.59
CA LYS A 4 -2.11 -10.49 -5.34
C LYS A 4 -2.91 -9.23 -5.08
N PHE A 5 -2.55 -8.48 -4.05
CA PHE A 5 -3.11 -7.17 -3.80
C PHE A 5 -2.06 -6.25 -3.21
N ALA A 6 -2.21 -4.96 -3.48
CA ALA A 6 -1.43 -3.92 -2.87
C ALA A 6 -2.29 -2.66 -2.77
N ASN A 7 -2.26 -2.02 -1.61
CA ASN A 7 -3.01 -0.80 -1.36
C ASN A 7 -2.32 0.04 -0.29
N ILE A 8 -2.76 1.28 -0.18
CA ILE A 8 -2.36 2.19 0.88
C ILE A 8 -3.59 2.55 1.68
N GLN A 9 -3.44 2.65 3.00
CA GLN A 9 -4.52 3.09 3.88
C GLN A 9 -4.03 4.18 4.79
N VAL A 10 -4.78 5.26 4.86
CA VAL A 10 -4.45 6.43 5.67
C VAL A 10 -5.40 6.43 6.86
N ARG A 11 -4.85 6.63 8.06
CA ARG A 11 -5.63 6.67 9.30
C ARG A 11 -6.38 8.01 9.39
N THR A 12 -7.47 8.13 8.64
CA THR A 12 -8.30 9.33 8.54
C THR A 12 -9.67 9.02 7.94
N ASN A 13 -10.66 9.84 8.31
CA ASN A 13 -11.96 9.90 7.67
C ASN A 13 -12.11 11.10 6.71
N ASP A 14 -11.04 11.86 6.48
CA ASP A 14 -11.03 13.00 5.55
C ASP A 14 -10.53 12.59 4.16
N ILE A 15 -11.47 12.20 3.28
CA ILE A 15 -11.17 11.81 1.90
C ILE A 15 -10.55 12.96 1.10
N GLU A 16 -11.00 14.20 1.31
CA GLU A 16 -10.50 15.35 0.55
C GLU A 16 -9.05 15.68 0.92
N HIS A 17 -8.64 15.42 2.16
CA HIS A 17 -7.23 15.50 2.55
C HIS A 17 -6.40 14.46 1.79
N VAL A 18 -6.83 13.18 1.75
CA VAL A 18 -6.11 12.14 1.00
C VAL A 18 -6.04 12.46 -0.49
N LYS A 19 -7.15 12.95 -1.06
CA LYS A 19 -7.23 13.39 -2.46
C LYS A 19 -6.28 14.55 -2.76
N SER A 20 -6.25 15.57 -1.92
CA SER A 20 -5.34 16.71 -2.10
C SER A 20 -3.87 16.27 -2.01
N ALA A 21 -3.56 15.36 -1.08
CA ALA A 21 -2.21 14.82 -0.92
C ALA A 21 -1.77 14.01 -2.15
N ILE A 22 -2.64 13.18 -2.72
CA ILE A 22 -2.30 12.41 -3.94
C ILE A 22 -2.20 13.31 -5.17
N GLU A 23 -3.01 14.36 -5.28
CA GLU A 23 -2.90 15.34 -6.38
C GLU A 23 -1.55 16.06 -6.36
N ILE A 24 -1.12 16.53 -5.18
CA ILE A 24 0.19 17.18 -5.01
C ILE A 24 1.32 16.20 -5.24
N PHE A 25 1.27 15.02 -4.61
CA PHE A 25 2.30 14.00 -4.73
C PHE A 25 2.40 13.49 -6.16
N GLY A 26 1.29 13.17 -6.82
CA GLY A 26 1.25 12.65 -8.18
C GLY A 26 1.85 13.59 -9.21
N GLN A 27 1.71 14.91 -9.06
CA GLN A 27 2.42 15.87 -9.91
C GLN A 27 3.94 15.74 -9.77
N SER A 28 4.46 15.72 -8.53
CA SER A 28 5.89 15.55 -8.28
C SER A 28 6.41 14.18 -8.72
N PHE A 29 5.62 13.12 -8.53
CA PHE A 29 5.97 11.75 -8.87
C PHE A 29 6.01 11.56 -10.40
N LYS A 30 5.07 12.16 -11.15
CA LYS A 30 5.09 12.16 -12.62
C LYS A 30 6.35 12.83 -13.17
N GLU A 31 6.77 13.95 -12.60
CA GLU A 31 8.00 14.63 -13.01
C GLU A 31 9.24 13.77 -12.77
N GLU A 32 9.36 13.11 -11.60
CA GLU A 32 10.44 12.17 -11.31
C GLU A 32 10.42 10.95 -12.23
N LYS A 33 9.25 10.34 -12.47
CA LYS A 33 9.08 9.18 -13.37
C LYS A 33 9.51 9.54 -14.79
N LYS A 34 9.15 10.74 -15.27
CA LYS A 34 9.58 11.27 -16.57
C LYS A 34 11.09 11.52 -16.61
N ALA A 35 11.68 12.10 -15.56
CA ALA A 35 13.12 12.35 -15.48
C ALA A 35 13.93 11.05 -15.48
N ARG A 36 13.53 10.05 -14.68
CA ARG A 36 14.16 8.72 -14.62
C ARG A 36 14.10 8.00 -15.98
N LYS A 37 12.93 8.00 -16.65
CA LYS A 37 12.78 7.41 -17.97
C LYS A 37 13.65 8.12 -19.02
N SER A 38 13.73 9.44 -18.97
CA SER A 38 14.63 10.21 -19.85
C SER A 38 16.10 9.83 -19.64
N ALA A 39 16.53 9.69 -18.37
CA ALA A 39 17.88 9.25 -18.04
C ALA A 39 18.16 7.82 -18.54
N LEU A 40 17.20 6.90 -18.35
CA LEU A 40 17.32 5.51 -18.81
C LEU A 40 17.36 5.41 -20.34
N ALA A 41 16.48 6.13 -21.04
CA ALA A 41 16.48 6.19 -22.50
C ALA A 41 17.83 6.68 -23.06
N LYS A 42 18.39 7.71 -22.42
CA LYS A 42 19.73 8.23 -22.75
C LYS A 42 20.84 7.20 -22.49
N MET A 43 20.78 6.46 -21.37
CA MET A 43 21.75 5.40 -21.06
C MET A 43 21.68 4.24 -22.04
N LEU A 44 20.48 3.84 -22.45
CA LEU A 44 20.24 2.74 -23.38
C LEU A 44 20.37 3.14 -24.86
N GLY A 45 20.54 4.44 -25.15
CA GLY A 45 20.62 4.95 -26.52
C GLY A 45 19.32 4.81 -27.32
N ILE A 46 18.17 4.74 -26.64
CA ILE A 46 16.86 4.55 -27.26
C ILE A 46 16.03 5.85 -27.20
N SER A 47 15.07 6.00 -28.11
CA SER A 47 14.12 7.13 -28.07
C SER A 47 13.21 7.01 -26.84
N GLN A 48 12.92 8.17 -26.21
CA GLN A 48 11.95 8.27 -25.10
C GLN A 48 10.56 7.72 -25.47
N SER A 49 10.19 7.76 -26.75
CA SER A 49 8.91 7.24 -27.25
C SER A 49 8.75 5.73 -27.10
N TYR A 50 9.84 4.97 -26.91
CA TYR A 50 9.77 3.53 -26.65
C TYR A 50 9.57 3.19 -25.17
N VAL A 51 9.69 4.19 -24.28
CA VAL A 51 9.51 4.01 -22.84
C VAL A 51 8.10 4.46 -22.50
N GLY A 52 7.10 3.63 -22.85
CA GLY A 52 5.66 3.95 -22.78
C GLY A 52 5.28 4.72 -21.51
N ILE A 53 4.60 5.85 -21.67
CA ILE A 53 4.02 6.64 -20.59
C ILE A 53 2.51 6.45 -20.71
N SER A 54 1.89 5.80 -19.73
CA SER A 54 0.45 5.99 -19.54
C SER A 54 0.26 7.45 -19.13
N GLU A 55 -0.51 8.21 -19.92
CA GLU A 55 -0.69 9.65 -19.68
C GLU A 55 -1.62 9.93 -18.50
N GLU A 56 -2.52 9.00 -18.18
CA GLU A 56 -3.48 9.12 -17.08
C GLU A 56 -3.24 8.01 -16.04
N GLU A 57 -3.02 8.39 -14.78
CA GLU A 57 -3.01 7.45 -13.66
C GLU A 57 -4.36 7.57 -12.94
N LEU A 58 -5.08 6.46 -12.83
CA LEU A 58 -6.39 6.39 -12.16
C LEU A 58 -6.22 5.87 -10.74
N TYR A 59 -6.63 6.69 -9.78
CA TYR A 59 -6.68 6.34 -8.37
C TYR A 59 -8.13 6.18 -7.91
N TYR A 60 -8.35 5.23 -7.01
CA TYR A 60 -9.62 5.08 -6.30
C TYR A 60 -9.39 5.41 -4.83
N ILE A 61 -10.12 6.38 -4.30
CA ILE A 61 -10.00 6.84 -2.92
C ILE A 61 -11.33 6.65 -2.22
N GLY A 62 -11.39 5.82 -1.20
CA GLY A 62 -12.66 5.50 -0.55
C GLY A 62 -12.55 5.09 0.89
N GLN A 63 -13.70 4.93 1.53
CA GLN A 63 -13.80 4.52 2.93
C GLN A 63 -14.76 3.35 3.06
N ILE A 64 -14.23 2.21 3.48
CA ILE A 64 -15.05 1.04 3.81
C ILE A 64 -15.37 1.04 5.31
N THR A 65 -14.39 1.44 6.14
CA THR A 65 -14.53 1.60 7.59
C THR A 65 -14.42 3.07 7.98
N THR A 66 -14.86 3.42 9.18
CA THR A 66 -15.00 4.81 9.64
C THR A 66 -13.69 5.57 9.81
N ASP A 67 -12.60 4.84 9.92
CA ASP A 67 -11.35 5.30 10.51
C ASP A 67 -10.17 5.27 9.53
N TRP A 68 -10.42 4.73 8.33
CA TRP A 68 -9.43 4.47 7.31
C TRP A 68 -9.92 4.92 5.94
N THR A 69 -9.09 5.70 5.27
CA THR A 69 -9.26 6.02 3.85
C THR A 69 -8.30 5.16 3.03
N ILE A 70 -8.85 4.36 2.13
CA ILE A 70 -8.16 3.40 1.28
C ILE A 70 -7.85 4.05 -0.07
N LEU A 71 -6.60 3.91 -0.51
CA LEU A 71 -6.11 4.33 -1.81
C LEU A 71 -5.74 3.10 -2.65
N LEU A 72 -6.36 2.98 -3.82
CA LEU A 72 -6.09 1.92 -4.80
C LEU A 72 -5.58 2.52 -6.11
N ASN A 73 -4.71 1.78 -6.80
CA ASN A 73 -4.23 2.07 -8.15
C ASN A 73 -3.85 0.73 -8.81
N GLU A 74 -4.08 0.59 -10.11
CA GLU A 74 -3.81 -0.65 -10.86
C GLU A 74 -2.30 -0.98 -10.97
N GLU A 75 -1.44 0.04 -10.89
CA GLU A 75 0.01 -0.14 -10.89
C GLU A 75 0.56 -0.57 -9.52
N PHE A 76 -0.25 -0.55 -8.45
CA PHE A 76 0.19 -0.97 -7.12
C PHE A 76 0.52 -2.46 -7.09
N ASN A 77 1.73 -2.75 -6.61
CA ASN A 77 2.27 -4.09 -6.45
C ASN A 77 3.14 -4.14 -5.20
N TRP A 78 3.33 -5.36 -4.68
CA TRP A 78 4.11 -5.59 -3.46
C TRP A 78 5.53 -4.99 -3.50
N GLU A 79 6.23 -5.07 -4.64
CA GLU A 79 7.63 -4.64 -4.75
C GLU A 79 7.85 -3.12 -4.62
N SER A 80 6.85 -2.31 -4.97
CA SER A 80 7.00 -0.84 -5.10
C SER A 80 6.03 -0.02 -4.26
N ILE A 81 5.03 -0.65 -3.64
CA ILE A 81 4.01 0.07 -2.86
C ILE A 81 4.60 0.77 -1.63
N ALA A 82 5.64 0.20 -1.01
CA ALA A 82 6.35 0.81 0.11
C ALA A 82 7.02 2.14 -0.28
N ASP A 83 7.70 2.19 -1.42
CA ASP A 83 8.35 3.41 -1.91
C ASP A 83 7.34 4.52 -2.22
N PHE A 84 6.20 4.14 -2.83
CA PHE A 84 5.11 5.07 -3.09
C PHE A 84 4.53 5.63 -1.78
N ALA A 85 4.27 4.75 -0.81
CA ALA A 85 3.73 5.11 0.50
C ALA A 85 4.69 6.02 1.30
N ALA A 86 6.00 5.75 1.24
CA ALA A 86 7.02 6.62 1.82
C ALA A 86 6.96 8.03 1.22
N GLY A 87 6.84 8.14 -0.12
CA GLY A 87 6.66 9.41 -0.82
C GLY A 87 5.39 10.15 -0.38
N LEU A 88 4.24 9.47 -0.46
CA LEU A 88 2.94 10.04 -0.10
C LEU A 88 2.87 10.48 1.36
N SER A 89 3.50 9.74 2.29
CA SER A 89 3.48 10.05 3.72
C SER A 89 4.09 11.41 4.07
N ARG A 90 4.94 11.97 3.20
CA ARG A 90 5.49 13.35 3.34
C ARG A 90 4.45 14.43 3.06
N HIS A 91 3.41 14.12 2.29
CA HIS A 91 2.39 15.06 1.86
C HIS A 91 1.14 15.00 2.74
N ILE A 92 0.82 13.83 3.31
CA ILE A 92 -0.41 13.62 4.06
C ILE A 92 -0.28 13.91 5.57
N THR A 93 0.95 13.87 6.11
CA THR A 93 1.29 14.12 7.53
C THR A 93 0.56 13.28 8.60
N LEU A 94 -0.31 12.38 8.15
CA LEU A 94 -1.04 11.40 8.95
C LEU A 94 -0.36 10.03 8.84
N PRO A 95 -0.52 9.16 9.86
CA PRO A 95 -0.12 7.77 9.74
C PRO A 95 -0.79 7.10 8.55
N LEU A 96 0.01 6.35 7.78
CA LEU A 96 -0.49 5.49 6.73
C LEU A 96 0.20 4.14 6.77
N ILE A 97 -0.47 3.15 6.21
CA ILE A 97 0.10 1.83 5.96
C ILE A 97 0.18 1.58 4.46
N SER A 98 1.24 0.91 4.01
CA SER A 98 1.19 0.16 2.77
C SER A 98 1.03 -1.32 3.07
N VAL A 99 0.23 -1.98 2.25
CA VAL A 99 -0.01 -3.42 2.30
C VAL A 99 0.40 -4.00 0.96
N GLY A 100 1.15 -5.09 0.98
CA GLY A 100 1.48 -5.88 -0.19
C GLY A 100 1.32 -7.37 0.10
N TYR A 101 0.70 -8.09 -0.82
CA TYR A 101 0.48 -9.52 -0.74
C TYR A 101 0.80 -10.19 -2.06
N PHE A 102 1.48 -11.33 -2.01
CA PHE A 102 1.89 -12.10 -3.17
C PHE A 102 1.65 -13.59 -2.98
N ASP A 103 0.66 -14.13 -3.70
CA ASP A 103 0.45 -15.57 -3.97
C ASP A 103 0.61 -16.50 -2.75
N ASP A 104 0.05 -16.09 -1.61
CA ASP A 104 0.11 -16.86 -0.35
C ASP A 104 1.53 -17.06 0.20
N ASP A 105 2.51 -16.41 -0.43
CA ASP A 105 3.93 -16.58 -0.20
C ASP A 105 4.51 -15.44 0.63
N VAL A 106 4.01 -14.22 0.43
CA VAL A 106 4.53 -13.04 1.12
C VAL A 106 3.39 -12.11 1.52
N PHE A 107 3.44 -11.66 2.77
CA PHE A 107 2.68 -10.52 3.26
C PHE A 107 3.64 -9.46 3.80
N GLU A 108 3.48 -8.23 3.33
CA GLU A 108 4.25 -7.07 3.78
C GLU A 108 3.32 -5.95 4.23
N LEU A 109 3.59 -5.42 5.42
CA LEU A 109 2.94 -4.24 5.96
C LEU A 109 3.98 -3.24 6.42
N ASN A 110 3.92 -2.01 5.91
CA ASN A 110 4.79 -0.93 6.35
C ASN A 110 3.96 0.17 6.96
N VAL A 111 4.42 0.73 8.08
CA VAL A 111 3.81 1.91 8.70
C VAL A 111 4.70 3.11 8.43
N PHE A 112 4.12 4.16 7.88
CA PHE A 112 4.81 5.42 7.63
C PHE A 112 4.13 6.58 8.37
N ASN A 113 4.96 7.53 8.79
CA ASN A 113 4.49 8.80 9.31
C ASN A 113 5.48 9.90 8.91
N ASN A 114 5.01 10.98 8.28
CA ASN A 114 5.83 12.13 7.87
C ASN A 114 7.09 11.76 7.07
N GLY A 115 7.01 10.81 6.12
CA GLY A 115 8.14 10.39 5.29
C GLY A 115 9.10 9.39 5.94
N GLN A 116 8.85 8.99 7.19
CA GLN A 116 9.68 8.02 7.92
C GLN A 116 8.95 6.68 8.01
N GLN A 117 9.66 5.60 7.73
CA GLN A 117 9.19 4.24 8.02
C GLN A 117 9.33 3.99 9.52
N ILE A 118 8.20 3.81 10.18
CA ILE A 118 8.13 3.58 11.62
C ILE A 118 8.40 2.11 11.93
N THR A 119 7.78 1.22 11.18
CA THR A 119 7.99 -0.21 11.29
C THR A 119 7.68 -0.91 9.96
N LYS A 120 8.30 -2.06 9.75
CA LYS A 120 8.04 -2.98 8.65
C LYS A 120 7.79 -4.36 9.22
N ILE A 121 6.72 -4.98 8.76
CA ILE A 121 6.39 -6.38 9.00
C ILE A 121 6.49 -7.08 7.64
N LEU A 122 7.25 -8.16 7.58
CA LEU A 122 7.38 -9.02 6.43
C LEU A 122 7.28 -10.46 6.91
N VAL A 123 6.22 -11.14 6.49
CA VAL A 123 5.94 -12.56 6.77
C VAL A 123 6.01 -13.32 5.45
N SER A 124 6.59 -14.51 5.46
CA SER A 124 6.63 -15.38 4.28
C SER A 124 6.23 -16.81 4.61
N SER A 125 5.83 -17.55 3.58
CA SER A 125 5.74 -19.01 3.62
C SER A 125 7.14 -19.64 3.81
N GLU A 126 7.17 -20.90 4.21
CA GLU A 126 8.41 -21.66 4.45
C GLU A 126 9.23 -21.79 3.15
N GLY A 127 10.54 -21.49 3.22
CA GLY A 127 11.46 -21.55 2.07
C GLY A 127 11.43 -20.33 1.15
N THR A 128 10.29 -19.64 1.05
CA THR A 128 10.11 -18.45 0.19
C THR A 128 11.06 -17.30 0.53
N ALA A 129 11.35 -17.08 1.82
CA ALA A 129 12.29 -16.06 2.22
C ALA A 129 13.69 -16.26 1.62
N GLU A 130 14.16 -17.51 1.57
CA GLU A 130 15.48 -17.83 1.01
C GLU A 130 15.47 -17.69 -0.51
N ASP A 131 14.42 -18.18 -1.18
CA ASP A 131 14.26 -18.12 -2.63
C ASP A 131 14.21 -16.69 -3.17
N TYR A 132 13.59 -15.79 -2.41
CA TYR A 132 13.48 -14.37 -2.76
C TYR A 132 14.53 -13.47 -2.08
N GLY A 133 15.39 -14.02 -1.22
CA GLY A 133 16.40 -13.24 -0.49
C GLY A 133 15.79 -12.19 0.45
N LEU A 134 14.65 -12.52 1.08
CA LEU A 134 13.90 -11.65 1.96
C LEU A 134 14.37 -11.76 3.41
N GLU A 135 14.43 -10.61 4.08
CA GLU A 135 14.71 -10.53 5.51
C GLU A 135 13.38 -10.41 6.28
N ILE A 136 12.88 -11.55 6.75
CA ILE A 136 11.64 -11.65 7.53
C ILE A 136 11.76 -10.86 8.82
N THR A 137 10.72 -10.09 9.15
CA THR A 137 10.71 -9.22 10.32
C THR A 137 9.30 -9.03 10.84
N ASN A 138 9.14 -9.06 12.17
CA ASN A 138 7.88 -8.72 12.83
C ASN A 138 7.79 -7.22 13.18
N GLY A 139 8.83 -6.45 12.86
CA GLY A 139 8.90 -5.03 13.15
C GLY A 139 8.79 -4.69 14.64
N ASP A 140 8.60 -3.40 14.92
CA ASP A 140 8.25 -2.90 16.25
C ASP A 140 6.72 -2.81 16.38
N LEU A 141 6.13 -3.80 17.05
CA LEU A 141 4.68 -3.88 17.27
C LEU A 141 4.17 -2.83 18.27
N ILE A 142 5.01 -2.36 19.18
CA ILE A 142 4.65 -1.27 20.09
C ILE A 142 4.53 0.02 19.29
N ALA A 143 5.49 0.28 18.40
CA ALA A 143 5.45 1.44 17.51
C ALA A 143 4.25 1.36 16.56
N LEU A 144 3.92 0.18 16.03
CA LEU A 144 2.72 -0.05 15.22
C LEU A 144 1.45 0.36 15.95
N VAL A 145 1.23 -0.22 17.14
CA VAL A 145 0.02 0.00 17.96
C VAL A 145 -0.11 1.48 18.31
N ASN A 146 0.98 2.12 18.76
CA ASN A 146 0.97 3.52 19.15
C ASN A 146 0.77 4.48 17.97
N THR A 147 1.35 4.18 16.81
CA THR A 147 1.30 5.08 15.65
C THR A 147 -0.05 5.04 14.95
N LEU A 148 -0.70 3.87 14.91
CA LEU A 148 -1.99 3.67 14.25
C LEU A 148 -3.18 3.81 15.21
N ASP A 149 -2.92 4.03 16.51
CA ASP A 149 -3.93 4.05 17.58
C ASP A 149 -4.81 2.78 17.56
N ILE A 150 -4.15 1.63 17.42
CA ILE A 150 -4.82 0.32 17.41
C ILE A 150 -5.11 -0.10 18.85
N LYS A 151 -6.30 -0.65 19.11
CA LYS A 151 -6.74 -1.05 20.46
C LYS A 151 -6.25 -2.43 20.89
N SER A 152 -5.66 -3.19 19.96
CA SER A 152 -5.21 -4.57 20.16
C SER A 152 -3.99 -4.66 21.07
N ASP A 153 -3.93 -5.74 21.86
CA ASP A 153 -2.74 -6.07 22.65
C ASP A 153 -1.63 -6.56 21.71
N VAL A 154 -0.39 -6.11 21.95
CA VAL A 154 0.80 -6.54 21.19
C VAL A 154 0.92 -8.06 21.13
N LYS A 155 0.59 -8.79 22.20
CA LYS A 155 0.63 -10.27 22.22
C LYS A 155 -0.42 -10.92 21.33
N VAL A 156 -1.52 -10.23 21.04
CA VAL A 156 -2.51 -10.70 20.07
C VAL A 156 -1.94 -10.56 18.67
N LEU A 157 -1.34 -9.41 18.36
CA LEU A 157 -0.67 -9.18 17.08
C LEU A 157 0.50 -10.15 16.85
N GLU A 158 1.34 -10.40 17.87
CA GLU A 158 2.42 -11.40 17.80
C GLU A 158 1.91 -12.79 17.42
N LYS A 159 0.75 -13.20 17.97
CA LYS A 159 0.13 -14.49 17.63
C LYS A 159 -0.39 -14.52 16.20
N ILE A 160 -1.02 -13.44 15.76
CA ILE A 160 -1.54 -13.33 14.38
C ILE A 160 -0.39 -13.36 13.37
N LEU A 161 0.70 -12.64 13.63
CA LEU A 161 1.88 -12.62 12.76
C LEU A 161 2.69 -13.93 12.78
N GLY A 162 2.39 -14.83 13.72
CA GLY A 162 2.93 -16.19 13.76
C GLY A 162 2.10 -17.21 12.98
N LEU A 163 0.98 -16.81 12.37
CA LEU A 163 0.19 -17.65 11.47
C LEU A 163 0.83 -17.71 10.08
N ASP A 164 0.39 -18.68 9.28
CA ASP A 164 0.76 -18.71 7.86
C ASP A 164 0.22 -17.49 7.12
N VAL A 165 0.86 -17.12 6.00
CA VAL A 165 0.54 -15.91 5.21
C VAL A 165 -0.93 -15.86 4.79
N MET A 166 -1.55 -17.00 4.46
CA MET A 166 -2.97 -17.07 4.12
C MET A 166 -3.90 -16.84 5.32
N GLU A 167 -3.44 -17.18 6.53
CA GLU A 167 -4.27 -17.21 7.74
C GLU A 167 -4.21 -15.90 8.54
N LEU A 168 -3.22 -15.05 8.28
CA LEU A 168 -3.01 -13.80 9.05
C LEU A 168 -3.89 -12.63 8.60
N ILE A 169 -4.41 -12.63 7.36
CA ILE A 169 -5.11 -11.47 6.79
C ILE A 169 -6.40 -11.18 7.56
N ASP A 170 -7.34 -12.12 7.62
CA ASP A 170 -8.65 -11.88 8.25
C ASP A 170 -8.52 -11.47 9.74
N PRO A 171 -7.65 -12.10 10.55
CA PRO A 171 -7.40 -11.64 11.90
C PRO A 171 -6.81 -10.23 11.95
N LEU A 172 -5.86 -9.88 11.08
CA LEU A 172 -5.30 -8.52 11.05
C LEU A 172 -6.35 -7.47 10.67
N GLU A 173 -7.16 -7.74 9.65
CA GLU A 173 -8.26 -6.86 9.24
C GLU A 173 -9.20 -6.55 10.42
N LYS A 174 -9.52 -7.59 11.20
CA LYS A 174 -10.36 -7.45 12.37
C LYS A 174 -9.71 -6.60 13.48
N GLU A 175 -8.42 -6.80 13.74
CA GLU A 175 -7.70 -6.04 14.76
C GLU A 175 -7.48 -4.57 14.33
N PHE A 176 -7.35 -4.30 13.03
CA PHE A 176 -7.12 -2.96 12.49
C PHE A 176 -8.42 -2.21 12.18
N ASP A 177 -9.56 -2.91 12.19
CA ASP A 177 -10.88 -2.41 11.76
C ASP A 177 -10.82 -1.80 10.35
N THR A 178 -10.23 -2.56 9.41
CA THR A 178 -10.07 -2.16 8.01
C THR A 178 -10.01 -3.36 7.07
N VAL A 179 -10.13 -3.11 5.77
CA VAL A 179 -10.02 -4.14 4.72
C VAL A 179 -8.65 -4.03 4.08
N LEU A 180 -7.74 -4.97 4.38
CA LEU A 180 -6.38 -5.05 3.85
C LEU A 180 -6.37 -5.77 2.50
N SER A 181 -7.25 -6.74 2.30
CA SER A 181 -7.37 -7.61 1.12
C SER A 181 -8.19 -6.97 0.00
N ILE A 182 -7.72 -5.83 -0.51
CA ILE A 182 -8.41 -5.07 -1.57
C ILE A 182 -7.44 -4.59 -2.64
N LYS A 183 -7.87 -4.67 -3.91
CA LYS A 183 -7.10 -4.22 -5.09
C LYS A 183 -7.97 -3.46 -6.08
N ALA A 184 -7.37 -2.51 -6.81
CA ALA A 184 -8.00 -1.75 -7.88
C ALA A 184 -8.61 -2.63 -9.00
N ASP A 185 -7.94 -3.69 -9.43
CA ASP A 185 -8.41 -4.54 -10.53
C ASP A 185 -9.76 -5.22 -10.22
N TRP A 186 -10.12 -5.34 -8.94
CA TRP A 186 -11.40 -5.93 -8.51
C TRP A 186 -12.52 -4.90 -8.47
N PHE A 187 -12.22 -3.61 -8.74
CA PHE A 187 -13.17 -2.51 -8.56
C PHE A 187 -14.45 -2.70 -9.39
N ASP A 188 -14.33 -3.20 -10.63
CA ASP A 188 -15.49 -3.43 -11.49
C ASP A 188 -16.37 -4.60 -11.02
N ASP A 189 -15.80 -5.54 -10.26
CA ASP A 189 -16.50 -6.69 -9.67
C ASP A 189 -17.12 -6.38 -8.30
N PHE A 190 -16.78 -5.23 -7.69
CA PHE A 190 -17.36 -4.82 -6.42
C PHE A 190 -18.88 -4.59 -6.53
N GLU A 191 -19.57 -4.85 -5.41
CA GLU A 191 -20.96 -4.45 -5.26
C GLU A 191 -21.11 -2.91 -5.39
N GLU A 192 -22.25 -2.46 -5.93
CA GLU A 192 -22.49 -1.03 -6.15
C GLU A 192 -22.42 -0.21 -4.84
N GLU A 193 -22.78 -0.81 -3.71
CA GLU A 193 -22.62 -0.17 -2.41
C GLU A 193 -21.15 0.14 -2.11
N ILE A 194 -20.24 -0.81 -2.36
CA ILE A 194 -18.80 -0.63 -2.14
C ILE A 194 -18.26 0.39 -3.15
N LYS A 195 -18.60 0.27 -4.44
CA LYS A 195 -18.16 1.23 -5.47
C LYS A 195 -18.56 2.66 -5.12
N SER A 196 -19.76 2.86 -4.58
CA SER A 196 -20.27 4.19 -4.19
C SER A 196 -19.48 4.86 -3.06
N LYS A 197 -18.68 4.08 -2.32
CA LYS A 197 -17.80 4.57 -1.25
C LYS A 197 -16.44 5.05 -1.77
N PHE A 198 -16.16 4.91 -3.08
CA PHE A 198 -14.91 5.33 -3.69
C PHE A 198 -15.11 6.47 -4.70
N LEU A 199 -14.22 7.45 -4.61
CA LEU A 199 -14.03 8.50 -5.59
C LEU A 199 -12.97 8.06 -6.61
N ARG A 200 -13.25 8.32 -7.89
CA ARG A 200 -12.29 8.14 -8.98
C ARG A 200 -11.53 9.44 -9.20
N VAL A 201 -10.20 9.40 -9.07
CA VAL A 201 -9.31 10.56 -9.24
C VAL A 201 -8.35 10.26 -10.37
N LYS A 202 -8.41 11.09 -11.42
CA LYS A 202 -7.48 11.03 -12.54
C LYS A 202 -6.40 12.09 -12.35
N LEU A 203 -5.15 11.67 -12.34
CA LEU A 203 -4.00 12.55 -12.32
C LEU A 203 -3.31 12.57 -13.67
#